data_AF-A0A0C2FRM5-F1
#
_entry.id   AF-A0A0C2FRM5-F1
#
_cell.length_a   1.000
_cell.length_b   1.000
_cell.length_c   1.000
_cell.angle_alpha   90.00
_cell.angle_beta   90.00
_cell.angle_gamma   90.00
#
_symmetry.space_group_name_H-M   'P 1'
#
loop_
_entity.id
_entity.type
_entity.pdbx_description
1 polymer ?
#
loop_
_entity_poly.entity_id
_entity_poly.type
_entity_poly.pdbx_seq_one_letter_code
_entity_poly.pdbx_strand_id
1 'polypeptide(L)'
;MDFWVALQLRTARASGWRDDLTAHLEASRFCYPTDVIDSQAGCEDIKRMQVKYDKRPHNRRVQYWRKMSVKYPFTFEYAELLNEWLKAKGMKPVEQPYVLRDRRAVLSLSKWVQGKGQPPGK
;
A
#
# COMPACT_ATOMS: atom_id res chain seq x y z
N MET A 1 24.74 -4.58 25.03
CA MET A 1 25.48 -4.67 23.76
C MET A 1 26.04 -6.07 23.53
N ASP A 2 26.51 -6.75 24.58
CA ASP A 2 27.18 -8.06 24.49
C ASP A 2 26.39 -9.13 23.76
N PHE A 3 25.06 -9.16 23.90
CA PHE A 3 24.19 -10.08 23.17
C PHE A 3 24.21 -9.84 21.64
N TRP A 4 24.16 -8.57 21.21
CA TRP A 4 24.19 -8.23 19.79
C TRP A 4 25.55 -8.56 19.18
N VAL A 5 26.64 -8.28 19.92
CA VAL A 5 28.00 -8.64 19.51
C VAL A 5 28.15 -10.16 19.41
N ALA A 6 27.61 -10.92 20.37
CA ALA A 6 27.64 -12.39 20.34
C ALA A 6 26.90 -12.97 19.12
N LEU A 7 25.78 -12.36 18.71
CA LEU A 7 25.05 -12.76 17.49
C LEU A 7 25.87 -12.50 16.22
N GLN A 8 26.51 -11.33 16.14
CA GLN A 8 27.34 -10.94 15.00
C GLN A 8 28.59 -11.82 14.85
N LEU A 9 29.19 -12.24 15.97
CA LEU A 9 30.39 -13.10 15.98
C LEU A 9 30.12 -14.55 15.54
N ARG A 10 28.86 -14.99 15.49
CA ARG A 10 28.51 -16.33 14.99
C ARG A 10 28.18 -16.32 13.51
N THR A 11 26.97 -15.89 13.17
CA THR A 11 26.45 -15.96 11.80
C THR A 11 25.37 -14.91 11.50
N ALA A 12 24.90 -14.16 12.50
CA ALA A 12 23.83 -13.21 12.29
C ALA A 12 24.36 -11.97 11.55
N ARG A 13 23.64 -11.54 10.51
CA ARG A 13 23.89 -10.29 9.81
C ARG A 13 22.84 -9.26 10.22
N ALA A 14 23.27 -8.03 10.43
CA ALA A 14 22.35 -6.92 10.62
C ALA A 14 21.65 -6.63 9.30
N SER A 15 20.32 -6.65 9.31
CA SER A 15 19.48 -6.24 8.19
C SER A 15 19.06 -4.79 8.37
N GLY A 16 19.02 -4.04 7.27
CA GLY A 16 18.51 -2.68 7.27
C GLY A 16 17.00 -2.61 7.04
N TRP A 17 16.44 -1.40 7.10
CA TRP A 17 15.04 -1.15 6.78
C TRP A 17 14.66 -1.61 5.36
N ARG A 18 15.59 -1.54 4.40
CA ARG A 18 15.35 -2.03 3.04
C ARG A 18 15.15 -3.54 2.99
N ASP A 19 15.96 -4.28 3.74
CA ASP A 19 15.87 -5.75 3.77
C ASP A 19 14.58 -6.19 4.46
N ASP A 20 14.15 -5.45 5.49
CA ASP A 20 12.88 -5.67 6.17
C ASP A 20 11.67 -5.42 5.26
N LEU A 21 11.68 -4.31 4.50
CA LEU A 21 10.68 -4.05 3.46
C LEU A 21 10.61 -5.18 2.42
N THR A 22 11.76 -5.67 1.97
CA THR A 22 11.84 -6.79 1.03
C THR A 22 11.27 -8.08 1.65
N ALA A 23 11.64 -8.40 2.89
CA ALA A 23 11.12 -9.57 3.59
C ALA A 23 9.59 -9.52 3.79
N HIS A 24 9.05 -8.33 4.09
CA HIS A 24 7.60 -8.13 4.17
C HIS A 24 6.91 -8.35 2.83
N LEU A 25 7.46 -7.80 1.75
CA LEU A 25 6.93 -7.97 0.40
C LEU A 25 6.95 -9.44 -0.03
N GLU A 26 8.06 -10.16 0.22
CA GLU A 26 8.17 -11.60 -0.05
C GLU A 26 7.16 -12.41 0.76
N ALA A 27 6.92 -12.03 2.01
CA ALA A 27 5.91 -12.63 2.86
C ALA A 27 4.46 -12.26 2.48
N SER A 28 4.27 -11.43 1.43
CA SER A 28 2.98 -10.85 1.05
C SER A 28 2.28 -10.14 2.22
N ARG A 29 3.07 -9.48 3.07
CA ARG A 29 2.61 -8.69 4.21
C ARG A 29 2.84 -7.22 3.92
N PHE A 30 1.88 -6.39 4.31
CA PHE A 30 2.06 -4.95 4.25
C PHE A 30 3.00 -4.48 5.35
N CYS A 31 3.92 -3.59 4.98
CA CYS A 31 4.82 -2.92 5.90
C CYS A 31 4.29 -1.51 6.19
N TYR A 32 3.94 -1.25 7.45
CA TYR A 32 3.61 0.09 7.91
C TYR A 32 4.89 0.93 8.05
N PRO A 33 4.92 2.21 7.62
CA PRO A 33 3.81 2.99 7.08
C PRO A 33 3.69 2.98 5.55
N THR A 34 4.73 2.51 4.84
CA THR A 34 4.88 2.69 3.39
C THR A 34 3.73 2.09 2.58
N ASP A 35 3.23 0.93 2.99
CA ASP A 35 2.14 0.25 2.28
C ASP A 35 0.74 0.67 2.77
N VAL A 36 0.66 1.41 3.89
CA VAL A 36 -0.58 1.85 4.53
C VAL A 36 -0.80 3.33 4.26
N ILE A 37 -1.06 3.62 2.99
CA ILE A 37 -1.18 4.97 2.42
C ILE A 37 -2.41 5.78 2.90
N ASP A 38 -3.42 5.10 3.44
CA ASP A 38 -4.60 5.69 4.07
C ASP A 38 -4.32 6.17 5.50
N SER A 39 -3.23 5.71 6.11
CA SER A 39 -2.78 6.27 7.39
C SER A 39 -2.21 7.67 7.18
N GLN A 40 -2.24 8.48 8.24
CA GLN A 40 -1.63 9.81 8.23
C GLN A 40 -0.13 9.74 7.84
N ALA A 41 0.61 8.75 8.34
CA ALA A 41 2.02 8.55 8.02
C ALA A 41 2.23 8.22 6.53
N GLY A 42 1.37 7.39 5.95
CA GLY A 42 1.39 7.07 4.52
C GLY A 42 1.13 8.30 3.65
N CYS A 43 0.14 9.11 4.01
CA CYS A 43 -0.15 10.39 3.35
C CYS A 43 1.05 11.35 3.38
N GLU A 44 1.77 11.43 4.50
CA GLU A 44 2.96 12.26 4.63
C GLU A 44 4.11 11.76 3.75
N ASP A 45 4.34 10.45 3.69
CA ASP A 45 5.37 9.87 2.83
C ASP A 45 5.10 10.10 1.34
N ILE A 46 3.84 10.03 0.91
CA ILE A 46 3.46 10.33 -0.47
C ILE A 46 3.71 11.82 -0.80
N LYS A 47 3.37 12.73 0.12
CA LYS A 47 3.68 14.17 -0.04
C LYS A 47 5.18 14.40 -0.19
N ARG A 48 6.02 13.66 0.55
CA ARG A 48 7.48 13.73 0.39
C ARG A 48 7.92 13.29 -1.01
N MET A 49 7.27 12.28 -1.59
CA MET A 49 7.55 11.84 -2.96
C MET A 49 7.15 12.87 -4.01
N GLN A 50 6.01 13.54 -3.83
CA GLN A 50 5.59 14.65 -4.68
C GLN A 50 6.62 15.80 -4.66
N VAL A 51 7.07 16.21 -3.47
CA VAL A 51 8.10 17.25 -3.33
C VAL A 51 9.41 16.86 -4.03
N LYS A 52 9.82 15.58 -3.94
CA LYS A 52 11.01 15.08 -4.66
C LYS A 52 10.82 15.13 -6.18
N TYR A 53 9.62 14.85 -6.68
CA TYR A 53 9.30 14.96 -8.10
C TYR A 53 9.34 16.43 -8.56
N ASP A 54 8.77 17.34 -7.78
CA ASP A 54 8.72 18.76 -8.10
C ASP A 54 10.07 19.48 -8.01
N LYS A 55 11.03 18.92 -7.28
CA LYS A 55 12.42 19.42 -7.27
C LYS A 55 13.16 19.18 -8.59
N ARG A 56 12.74 18.21 -9.40
CA ARG A 56 13.40 17.92 -10.69
C ARG A 56 12.99 18.97 -11.73
N PRO A 57 13.84 19.36 -12.69
CA PRO A 57 13.41 20.25 -13.78
C PRO A 57 12.43 19.52 -14.72
N HIS A 58 11.51 20.26 -15.35
CA HIS A 58 10.40 19.69 -16.13
C HIS A 58 10.85 18.68 -17.19
N ASN A 59 11.96 18.96 -17.90
CA ASN A 59 12.53 18.08 -18.93
C ASN A 59 13.15 16.77 -18.38
N ARG A 60 13.44 16.69 -17.08
CA ARG A 60 13.94 15.49 -16.40
C ARG A 60 12.86 14.78 -15.57
N ARG A 61 11.63 15.32 -15.54
CA ARG A 61 10.50 14.68 -14.86
C ARG A 61 9.88 13.61 -15.73
N VAL A 62 9.37 12.59 -15.06
CA VAL A 62 8.57 11.54 -15.69
C VAL A 62 7.20 12.11 -16.03
N GLN A 63 6.79 12.02 -17.29
CA GLN A 63 5.50 12.56 -17.74
C GLN A 63 4.36 11.57 -17.49
N TYR A 64 3.84 11.53 -16.26
CA TYR A 64 2.79 10.59 -15.84
C TYR A 64 1.53 10.64 -16.71
N TRP A 65 0.96 11.82 -16.93
CA TRP A 65 -0.26 11.94 -17.73
C TRP A 65 0.00 11.75 -19.22
N ARG A 66 0.95 12.50 -19.80
CA ARG A 66 1.16 12.52 -21.26
C ARG A 66 1.68 11.20 -21.84
N LYS A 67 2.53 10.47 -21.10
CA LYS A 67 3.16 9.24 -21.60
C LYS A 67 2.57 7.96 -21.02
N MET A 68 2.01 8.01 -19.81
CA MET A 68 1.50 6.82 -19.11
C MET A 68 0.01 6.89 -18.77
N SER A 69 -0.67 7.99 -19.08
CA SER A 69 -2.10 8.20 -18.77
C SER A 69 -2.44 8.00 -17.29
N VAL A 70 -1.47 8.26 -16.39
CA VAL A 70 -1.67 8.17 -14.94
C VAL A 70 -2.22 9.50 -14.43
N LYS A 71 -3.48 9.48 -13.98
CA LYS A 71 -4.21 10.67 -13.47
C LYS A 71 -3.70 11.13 -12.10
N TYR A 72 -3.48 10.19 -11.18
CA TYR A 72 -3.12 10.45 -9.79
C TYR A 72 -1.82 9.74 -9.39
N PRO A 73 -0.64 10.30 -9.74
CA PRO A 73 0.66 9.68 -9.41
C PRO A 73 1.08 9.85 -7.95
N PHE A 74 0.48 10.80 -7.22
CA PHE A 74 0.84 11.14 -5.83
C PHE A 74 -0.39 11.25 -4.91
N THR A 75 -1.54 10.77 -5.35
CA THR A 75 -2.77 10.74 -4.54
C THR A 75 -3.49 9.43 -4.83
N PHE A 76 -4.29 8.98 -3.87
CA PHE A 76 -5.04 7.73 -3.97
C PHE A 76 -6.52 8.01 -3.79
N GLU A 77 -7.17 8.46 -4.86
CA GLU A 77 -8.60 8.77 -4.87
C GLU A 77 -9.45 7.51 -5.02
N TYR A 78 -9.42 6.64 -3.99
CA TYR A 78 -10.19 5.40 -3.98
C TYR A 78 -11.70 5.63 -4.06
N ALA A 79 -12.18 6.73 -3.48
CA ALA A 79 -13.58 7.13 -3.58
C ALA A 79 -13.99 7.39 -5.03
N GLU A 80 -13.16 8.11 -5.79
CA GLU A 80 -13.44 8.36 -7.21
C GLU A 80 -13.43 7.06 -8.01
N LEU A 81 -12.39 6.23 -7.85
CA LEU A 81 -12.29 4.94 -8.54
C LEU A 81 -13.50 4.04 -8.27
N LEU A 82 -13.89 3.94 -7.00
CA LEU A 82 -15.02 3.11 -6.59
C LEU A 82 -16.34 3.68 -7.13
N ASN A 83 -16.52 4.99 -7.11
CA ASN A 83 -17.73 5.63 -7.64
C ASN A 83 -17.83 5.52 -9.17
N GLU A 84 -16.72 5.54 -9.91
CA GLU A 84 -16.71 5.25 -11.34
C GLU A 84 -17.20 3.81 -11.61
N TRP A 85 -16.73 2.84 -10.83
CA TRP A 85 -17.18 1.44 -10.95
C TRP A 85 -18.65 1.25 -10.57
N LEU A 86 -19.11 1.91 -9.50
CA LEU A 86 -20.51 1.85 -9.08
C LEU A 86 -21.43 2.51 -10.11
N LYS A 87 -21.02 3.65 -10.67
CA LYS A 87 -21.75 4.33 -11.73
C LYS A 87 -21.90 3.44 -12.96
N ALA A 88 -20.83 2.74 -13.36
CA ALA A 88 -20.89 1.77 -14.47
C ALA A 88 -21.87 0.61 -14.20
N LYS A 89 -22.11 0.26 -12.93
CA LYS A 89 -23.07 -0.76 -12.49
C LYS A 89 -24.46 -0.21 -12.14
N GLY A 90 -24.71 1.10 -12.32
CA GLY A 90 -25.98 1.74 -11.96
C GLY A 90 -26.24 1.80 -10.44
N MET A 91 -25.20 1.69 -9.62
CA MET A 91 -25.29 1.72 -8.16
C MET A 91 -25.10 3.13 -7.59
N LYS A 92 -25.58 3.35 -6.37
CA LYS A 92 -25.44 4.64 -5.66
C LYS A 92 -23.98 4.90 -5.27
N PRO A 93 -23.52 6.17 -5.28
CA PRO A 93 -22.17 6.51 -4.87
C PRO A 93 -21.95 6.30 -3.37
N VAL A 94 -20.69 6.08 -3.01
CA VAL A 94 -20.22 5.94 -1.62
C VAL A 94 -19.21 7.05 -1.33
N GLU A 95 -19.40 7.77 -0.22
CA GLU A 95 -18.56 8.93 0.12
C GLU A 95 -17.24 8.54 0.79
N GLN A 96 -17.26 7.56 1.71
CA GLN A 96 -16.08 7.14 2.48
C GLN A 96 -15.87 5.63 2.38
N PRO A 97 -15.21 5.15 1.30
CA PRO A 97 -14.90 3.73 1.20
C PRO A 97 -13.75 3.35 2.14
N TYR A 98 -13.91 2.22 2.82
CA TYR A 98 -12.80 1.58 3.52
C TYR A 98 -12.12 0.56 2.60
N VAL A 99 -10.79 0.65 2.48
CA VAL A 99 -10.00 -0.24 1.64
C VAL A 99 -9.37 -1.33 2.51
N LEU A 100 -9.96 -2.53 2.47
CA LEU A 100 -9.35 -3.71 3.09
C LEU A 100 -8.20 -4.22 2.21
N ARG A 101 -6.97 -4.07 2.67
CA ARG A 101 -5.78 -4.52 1.94
C ARG A 101 -5.36 -5.94 2.27
N ASP A 102 -5.59 -6.41 3.51
CA ASP A 102 -5.12 -7.72 3.96
C ASP A 102 -5.69 -8.85 3.09
N ARG A 103 -4.81 -9.46 2.30
CA ARG A 103 -5.15 -10.54 1.38
C ARG A 103 -5.73 -11.76 2.11
N ARG A 104 -5.28 -12.03 3.34
CA ARG A 104 -5.81 -13.15 4.13
C ARG A 104 -7.25 -12.89 4.53
N ALA A 105 -7.54 -11.67 4.99
CA ALA A 105 -8.89 -11.22 5.30
C ALA A 105 -9.80 -11.19 4.05
N VAL A 106 -9.28 -10.75 2.90
CA VAL A 106 -10.04 -10.77 1.64
C VAL A 106 -10.35 -12.21 1.19
N LEU A 107 -9.39 -13.13 1.32
CA LEU A 107 -9.60 -14.54 0.99
C LEU A 107 -10.59 -15.22 1.94
N SER A 108 -10.56 -14.91 3.23
CA SER A 108 -11.53 -15.44 4.19
C SER A 108 -12.94 -14.90 3.90
N LEU A 109 -13.07 -13.60 3.62
CA LEU A 109 -14.33 -12.98 3.20
C LEU A 109 -14.87 -13.60 1.92
N SER A 110 -14.03 -13.82 0.91
CA SER A 110 -14.43 -14.45 -0.35
C SER A 110 -14.96 -15.88 -0.13
N LYS A 111 -14.26 -16.68 0.70
CA LYS A 111 -14.72 -18.03 1.06
C LYS A 111 -16.05 -18.01 1.81
N TRP A 112 -16.21 -17.06 2.73
CA TRP A 112 -17.45 -16.88 3.47
C TRP A 112 -18.62 -16.49 2.55
N VAL A 113 -18.43 -15.53 1.64
CA VAL A 113 -19.46 -15.11 0.66
C VAL A 113 -19.86 -16.27 -0.26
N GLN A 114 -18.95 -17.19 -0.56
CA GLN A 114 -19.23 -18.41 -1.34
C GLN A 114 -19.88 -19.55 -0.51
N GLY A 115 -20.16 -19.33 0.78
CA GLY A 115 -20.73 -20.33 1.68
C GLY A 115 -19.75 -21.44 2.14
N LYS A 116 -18.45 -21.27 1.88
CA LYS A 116 -17.40 -22.28 2.16
C LYS A 116 -16.53 -21.95 3.38
N GLY A 117 -16.92 -20.97 4.21
CA GLY A 117 -16.10 -20.48 5.31
C GLY A 117 -16.90 -19.99 6.52
N GLN A 118 -16.23 -19.94 7.68
CA GLN A 118 -16.77 -19.34 8.90
C GLN A 118 -16.94 -17.82 8.74
N PRO A 119 -17.91 -17.21 9.45
CA PRO A 119 -18.09 -15.77 9.42
C PRO A 119 -16.85 -15.05 9.97
N PRO A 120 -16.43 -13.93 9.33
CA PRO A 120 -15.33 -13.13 9.84
C PRO A 120 -15.67 -12.58 11.23
N GLY A 121 -14.83 -12.85 12.24
CA GLY A 121 -14.98 -12.30 13.59
C GLY A 121 -15.44 -13.27 14.68
N LYS A 122 -15.38 -14.59 14.45
CA LYS A 122 -15.41 -15.60 15.52
C LYS A 122 -14.01 -16.02 15.93
#